data_AF-A0A820HI61-F1
#
_entry.id   AF-A0A820HI61-F1
#
_cell.length_a   1.000
_cell.length_b   1.000
_cell.length_c   1.000
_cell.angle_alpha   90.00
_cell.angle_beta   90.00
_cell.angle_gamma   90.00
#
_symmetry.space_group_name_H-M   'P 1'
#
loop_
_entity.id
_entity.type
_entity.pdbx_description
1 polymer ?
#
loop_
_entity_poly.entity_id
_entity_poly.type
_entity_poly.pdbx_seq_one_letter_code
_entity_poly.pdbx_strand_id
1 'polypeptide(L)'
;MATPNRCSMCRNSKRSGTCLCAGCKAYFCRKHFTDHHAGLLNELNVYIEEHNVLQELFNNSDYYEDTRSDIISQIDEWQRIMIEKVMQVAEQTRQQVKLSSPRRTDVTTRFKKFSERLTHLKQTEDLVEDDLKQLKDTIFELKHEMNQMNEPSSVELYVEQDDQ
;
A
#
# COMPACT_ATOMS: atom_id res chain seq x y z
N MET A 1 -63.23 9.16 -46.92
CA MET A 1 -63.77 9.90 -45.77
C MET A 1 -62.90 9.61 -44.55
N ALA A 2 -62.28 10.62 -43.95
CA ALA A 2 -61.41 10.42 -42.79
C ALA A 2 -62.26 10.18 -41.54
N THR A 3 -62.03 9.08 -40.83
CA THR A 3 -62.69 8.79 -39.55
C THR A 3 -62.26 9.84 -38.53
N PRO A 4 -63.19 10.48 -37.79
CA PRO A 4 -62.85 11.50 -36.81
C PRO A 4 -62.03 10.86 -35.68
N ASN A 5 -60.88 11.47 -35.37
CA ASN A 5 -60.04 11.06 -34.24
C ASN A 5 -60.87 11.16 -32.95
N ARG A 6 -60.91 10.10 -32.15
CA ARG A 6 -61.70 10.02 -30.91
C ARG A 6 -60.82 10.24 -29.71
N CYS A 7 -61.39 10.79 -28.64
CA CYS A 7 -60.67 10.92 -27.38
C CYS A 7 -60.45 9.55 -26.73
N SER A 8 -59.20 9.26 -26.36
CA SER A 8 -58.77 7.98 -25.79
C SER A 8 -59.30 7.68 -24.37
N MET A 9 -59.78 8.70 -23.65
CA MET A 9 -60.22 8.61 -22.25
C MET A 9 -61.74 8.76 -22.07
N CYS A 10 -62.48 9.10 -23.13
CA CYS A 10 -63.94 9.25 -23.04
C CYS A 10 -64.63 7.88 -23.09
N ARG A 11 -65.35 7.50 -22.04
CA ARG A 11 -66.20 6.28 -22.04
C ARG A 11 -67.29 6.32 -23.12
N ASN A 12 -67.79 7.52 -23.43
CA ASN A 12 -68.68 7.74 -24.56
C ASN A 12 -67.86 8.12 -25.80
N SER A 13 -67.71 7.18 -26.72
CA SER A 13 -66.88 7.29 -27.94
C SER A 13 -67.30 8.40 -28.92
N LYS A 14 -68.28 9.25 -28.59
CA LYS A 14 -68.81 10.32 -29.45
C LYS A 14 -68.04 11.64 -29.36
N ARG A 15 -67.11 11.81 -28.41
CA ARG A 15 -66.33 13.05 -28.31
C ARG A 15 -65.08 13.00 -29.19
N SER A 16 -65.03 13.93 -30.16
CA SER A 16 -63.86 14.14 -31.02
C SER A 16 -62.63 14.52 -30.19
N GLY A 17 -61.51 13.86 -30.48
CA GLY A 17 -60.19 14.19 -29.94
C GLY A 17 -59.58 15.31 -30.76
N THR A 18 -59.65 16.53 -30.23
CA THR A 18 -59.17 17.76 -30.89
C THR A 18 -57.70 18.06 -30.59
N CYS A 19 -57.13 17.41 -29.58
CA CYS A 19 -55.75 17.62 -29.13
C CYS A 19 -54.97 16.31 -29.26
N LEU A 20 -53.80 16.35 -29.91
CA LEU A 20 -52.87 15.23 -30.01
C LEU A 20 -51.73 15.44 -29.01
N CYS A 21 -51.43 14.43 -28.19
CA CYS A 21 -50.19 14.41 -27.43
C CYS A 21 -49.09 13.78 -28.29
N ALA A 22 -48.00 14.51 -28.56
CA ALA A 22 -46.89 14.00 -29.36
C ALA A 22 -46.11 12.87 -28.65
N GLY A 23 -46.07 12.89 -27.31
CA GLY A 23 -45.36 11.89 -26.51
C GLY A 23 -46.03 10.52 -26.54
N CYS A 24 -47.30 10.43 -26.14
CA CYS A 24 -48.04 9.16 -26.12
C CYS A 24 -48.79 8.86 -27.43
N LYS A 25 -48.72 9.76 -28.43
CA LYS A 25 -49.38 9.65 -29.75
C LYS A 25 -50.90 9.41 -29.69
N ALA A 26 -51.54 9.86 -28.61
CA ALA A 26 -52.98 9.67 -28.39
C ALA A 26 -53.76 10.99 -28.57
N TYR A 27 -54.98 10.87 -29.09
CA TYR A 27 -55.92 11.98 -29.21
C TYR A 27 -56.78 12.12 -27.96
N PHE A 28 -57.02 13.36 -27.55
CA PHE A 28 -57.80 13.72 -26.37
C PHE A 28 -58.78 14.86 -26.69
N CYS A 29 -59.91 14.91 -25.99
CA CYS A 29 -60.71 16.13 -25.92
C CYS A 29 -59.99 17.13 -25.01
N ARG A 30 -60.34 18.42 -25.10
CA ARG A 30 -59.65 19.48 -24.34
C ARG A 30 -59.52 19.18 -22.85
N LYS A 31 -60.59 18.68 -22.21
CA LYS A 31 -60.59 18.30 -20.79
C LYS A 31 -59.55 17.20 -20.49
N HIS A 32 -59.66 16.06 -21.17
CA HIS A 32 -58.75 14.93 -20.90
C HIS A 32 -57.30 15.21 -21.32
N PHE A 33 -57.07 16.17 -22.22
CA PHE A 33 -55.72 16.64 -22.52
C PHE A 33 -55.13 17.43 -21.34
N THR A 34 -55.91 18.30 -20.72
CA THR A 34 -55.52 19.01 -19.50
C THR A 34 -55.29 18.03 -18.34
N ASP A 35 -56.19 17.07 -18.15
CA ASP A 35 -56.04 16.03 -17.11
C ASP A 35 -54.76 15.19 -17.34
N HIS A 36 -54.48 14.81 -18.60
CA HIS A 36 -53.26 14.10 -18.97
C HIS A 36 -52.00 14.90 -18.64
N HIS A 37 -51.96 16.18 -18.99
CA HIS A 37 -50.83 17.05 -18.69
C HIS A 37 -50.66 17.29 -17.18
N ALA A 38 -51.76 17.42 -16.44
CA ALA A 38 -51.73 17.53 -14.99
C ALA A 38 -51.17 16.25 -14.33
N GLY A 39 -51.50 15.07 -14.86
CA GLY A 39 -50.90 13.80 -14.41
C GLY A 39 -49.38 13.77 -14.58
N LEU A 40 -48.88 14.20 -15.75
CA LEU A 40 -47.43 14.29 -16.00
C LEU A 40 -46.71 15.27 -15.06
N LEU A 41 -47.32 16.42 -14.77
CA LEU A 41 -46.77 17.37 -13.80
C LEU A 41 -46.73 16.78 -12.39
N ASN A 42 -47.74 16.00 -12.01
CA ASN A 42 -47.77 15.34 -10.71
C ASN A 42 -46.66 14.30 -10.59
N GLU A 43 -46.44 13.48 -11.63
CA GLU A 43 -45.33 12.53 -11.66
C GLU A 43 -43.96 13.23 -11.58
N LEU A 44 -43.79 14.35 -12.30
CA LEU A 44 -42.57 15.14 -12.21
C LEU A 44 -42.32 15.67 -10.80
N ASN A 45 -43.36 16.15 -10.11
CA ASN A 45 -43.23 16.63 -8.73
C ASN A 45 -42.79 15.53 -7.77
N VAL A 46 -43.24 14.28 -7.98
CA VAL A 46 -42.76 13.13 -7.18
C VAL A 46 -41.25 12.93 -7.40
N TYR A 47 -40.77 12.96 -8.64
CA TYR A 47 -39.33 12.82 -8.91
C TYR A 47 -38.50 13.99 -8.37
N ILE A 48 -39.05 15.21 -8.39
CA ILE A 48 -38.39 16.38 -7.78
C ILE A 48 -38.27 16.19 -6.28
N GLU A 49 -39.31 15.69 -5.62
CA GLU A 49 -39.27 15.42 -4.18
C GLU A 49 -38.27 14.31 -3.83
N GLU A 50 -38.26 13.21 -4.59
CA GLU A 50 -37.26 12.15 -4.44
C GLU A 50 -35.82 12.68 -4.62
N HIS A 51 -35.61 13.53 -5.63
CA HIS A 51 -34.32 14.19 -5.83
C HIS A 51 -33.92 15.05 -4.62
N ASN A 52 -34.84 15.84 -4.09
CA ASN A 52 -34.55 16.71 -2.94
C ASN A 52 -34.18 15.89 -1.71
N VAL A 53 -34.88 14.79 -1.45
CA VAL A 53 -34.56 13.85 -0.36
C VAL A 53 -33.16 13.25 -0.56
N LEU A 54 -32.83 12.80 -1.77
CA LEU A 54 -31.50 12.26 -2.07
C LEU A 54 -30.39 13.32 -1.89
N GLN A 55 -30.64 14.55 -2.31
CA GLN A 55 -29.70 15.65 -2.15
C GLN A 55 -29.50 16.01 -0.68
N GLU A 56 -30.57 16.01 0.12
CA GLU A 56 -30.50 16.24 1.57
C GLU A 56 -29.72 15.12 2.27
N LEU A 57 -29.96 13.85 1.91
CA LEU A 57 -29.20 12.72 2.44
C LEU A 57 -27.71 12.81 2.09
N PHE A 58 -27.39 13.22 0.86
CA PHE A 58 -26.02 13.39 0.42
C PHE A 58 -25.33 14.52 1.20
N ASN A 59 -25.97 15.68 1.32
CA ASN A 59 -25.41 16.83 2.03
C ASN A 59 -25.28 16.57 3.54
N ASN A 60 -26.20 15.82 4.15
CA ASN A 60 -26.15 15.46 5.56
C ASN A 60 -25.25 14.25 5.86
N SER A 61 -24.56 13.70 4.84
CA SER A 61 -23.64 12.58 5.01
C SER A 61 -22.29 12.96 5.64
N ASP A 62 -22.13 14.20 6.09
CA ASP A 62 -20.99 14.72 6.85
C ASP A 62 -20.62 13.90 8.10
N TYR A 63 -21.51 13.00 8.55
CA TYR A 63 -21.21 12.00 9.58
C TYR A 63 -19.99 11.11 9.27
N TYR A 64 -19.64 10.94 7.99
CA TYR A 64 -18.49 10.13 7.58
C TYR A 64 -17.17 10.89 7.52
N GLU A 65 -17.17 12.22 7.65
CA GLU A 65 -15.94 13.01 7.50
C GLU A 65 -15.01 12.83 8.70
N ASP A 66 -15.57 12.79 9.91
CA ASP A 66 -14.84 12.56 11.16
C ASP A 66 -14.29 11.13 11.24
N THR A 67 -15.13 10.12 10.94
CA THR A 67 -14.70 8.71 10.93
C THR A 67 -13.68 8.41 9.82
N ARG A 68 -13.78 9.07 8.66
CA ARG A 68 -12.78 8.95 7.60
C ARG A 68 -11.44 9.56 8.04
N SER A 69 -11.47 10.70 8.72
CA SER A 69 -10.27 11.32 9.30
C SER A 69 -9.60 10.40 10.33
N ASP A 70 -10.38 9.76 11.20
CA ASP A 70 -9.88 8.83 12.20
C ASP A 70 -9.24 7.56 11.59
N ILE A 71 -9.89 6.96 10.58
CA ILE A 71 -9.35 5.77 9.91
C ILE A 71 -8.08 6.11 9.14
N ILE A 72 -8.03 7.26 8.45
CA ILE A 72 -6.83 7.72 7.75
C ILE A 72 -5.69 7.95 8.75
N SER A 73 -5.97 8.58 9.88
CA SER A 73 -4.98 8.78 10.95
C SER A 73 -4.44 7.46 11.51
N GLN A 74 -5.30 6.44 11.66
CA GLN A 74 -4.88 5.10 12.08
C GLN A 74 -4.00 4.41 11.02
N ILE A 75 -4.31 4.57 9.73
CA ILE A 75 -3.48 4.05 8.62
C ILE A 75 -2.11 4.72 8.62
N ASP A 76 -2.07 6.04 8.80
CA ASP A 76 -0.83 6.82 8.82
C ASP A 76 0.06 6.41 10.01
N GLU A 77 -0.53 6.22 11.19
CA GLU A 77 0.18 5.76 12.38
C GLU A 77 0.72 4.34 12.21
N TRP A 78 -0.10 3.43 11.68
CA TRP A 78 0.34 2.06 11.37
C TRP A 78 1.53 2.06 10.39
N GLN A 79 1.47 2.87 9.34
CA GLN A 79 2.56 3.01 8.38
C GLN A 79 3.84 3.53 9.04
N ARG A 80 3.74 4.55 9.90
CA ARG A 80 4.86 5.12 10.63
C ARG A 80 5.57 4.08 11.50
N ILE A 81 4.80 3.33 12.30
CA ILE A 81 5.31 2.28 13.19
C ILE A 81 6.04 1.20 12.39
N MET A 82 5.47 0.75 11.26
CA MET A 82 6.06 -0.31 10.45
C MET A 82 7.41 0.12 9.84
N ILE A 83 7.51 1.35 9.34
CA ILE A 83 8.77 1.90 8.82
C ILE A 83 9.82 1.94 9.94
N GLU A 84 9.45 2.41 11.12
CA GLU A 84 10.34 2.51 12.27
C GLU A 84 10.88 1.13 12.69
N LYS A 85 10.01 0.12 12.80
CA LYS A 85 10.41 -1.26 13.09
C LYS A 85 11.40 -1.82 12.06
N VAL A 86 11.12 -1.65 10.76
CA VAL A 86 12.01 -2.13 9.68
C VAL A 86 13.37 -1.43 9.75
N MET A 87 13.38 -0.11 9.98
CA MET A 87 14.62 0.65 10.14
C MET A 87 15.44 0.19 11.34
N GLN A 88 14.78 -0.07 12.47
CA GLN A 88 15.43 -0.56 13.69
C GLN A 88 16.09 -1.92 13.46
N VAL A 89 15.36 -2.90 12.89
CA VAL A 89 15.89 -4.23 12.59
C VAL A 89 17.07 -4.14 11.61
N ALA A 90 16.95 -3.30 10.58
CA ALA A 90 18.04 -3.09 9.62
C ALA A 90 19.29 -2.51 10.29
N GLU A 91 19.14 -1.53 11.18
CA GLU A 91 20.28 -0.92 11.88
C GLU A 91 20.90 -1.88 12.90
N GLN A 92 20.09 -2.61 13.67
CA GLN A 92 20.59 -3.66 14.57
C GLN A 92 21.39 -4.71 13.81
N THR A 93 20.89 -5.15 12.66
CA THR A 93 21.59 -6.11 11.79
C THR A 93 22.92 -5.55 11.29
N ARG A 94 22.95 -4.29 10.82
CA ARG A 94 24.19 -3.62 10.42
C ARG A 94 25.18 -3.51 11.58
N GLN A 95 24.72 -3.21 12.78
CA GLN A 95 25.56 -3.13 13.97
C GLN A 95 26.13 -4.50 14.33
N GLN A 96 25.36 -5.58 14.28
CA GLN A 96 25.86 -6.93 14.50
C GLN A 96 26.96 -7.31 13.50
N VAL A 97 26.77 -6.99 12.21
CA VAL A 97 27.80 -7.18 11.19
C VAL A 97 29.06 -6.35 11.51
N LYS A 98 28.91 -5.08 11.91
CA LYS A 98 30.07 -4.24 12.33
C LYS A 98 30.75 -4.77 13.60
N LEU A 99 30.00 -5.27 14.58
CA LEU A 99 30.50 -5.82 15.84
C LEU A 99 31.13 -7.22 15.70
N SER A 100 31.09 -7.84 14.53
CA SER A 100 31.96 -8.98 14.20
C SER A 100 33.39 -8.56 13.80
N SER A 101 33.66 -7.26 13.65
CA SER A 101 35.00 -6.67 13.46
C SER A 101 36.10 -6.99 14.50
N PRO A 102 35.87 -7.29 15.80
CA PRO A 102 36.92 -7.72 16.73
C PRO A 102 37.80 -8.86 16.21
N ARG A 103 37.29 -9.78 15.39
CA ARG A 103 38.13 -10.78 14.70
C ARG A 103 39.15 -10.14 13.77
N ARG A 104 38.78 -9.09 13.03
CA ARG A 104 39.72 -8.35 12.16
C ARG A 104 40.80 -7.64 12.97
N THR A 105 40.46 -7.08 14.13
CA THR A 105 41.42 -6.39 14.98
C THR A 105 42.47 -7.35 15.54
N ASP A 106 42.05 -8.53 16.02
CA ASP A 106 42.96 -9.56 16.54
C ASP A 106 43.90 -10.11 15.45
N VAL A 107 43.35 -10.44 14.29
CA VAL A 107 44.14 -10.89 13.13
C VAL A 107 45.15 -9.82 12.71
N THR A 108 44.77 -8.54 12.71
CA THR A 108 45.69 -7.43 12.40
C THR A 108 46.86 -7.36 13.39
N THR A 109 46.59 -7.51 14.69
CA THR A 109 47.63 -7.55 15.73
C THR A 109 48.56 -8.75 15.55
N ARG A 110 48.02 -9.93 15.21
CA ARG A 110 48.83 -11.13 14.94
C ARG A 110 49.71 -10.97 13.71
N PHE A 111 49.21 -10.37 12.62
CA PHE A 111 50.00 -10.01 11.44
C PHE A 111 51.17 -9.09 11.78
N LYS A 112 50.93 -8.08 12.62
CA LYS A 112 51.97 -7.16 13.07
C LYS A 112 53.07 -7.89 13.85
N LYS A 113 52.70 -8.70 14.85
CA LYS A 113 53.66 -9.52 15.63
C LYS A 113 54.45 -10.48 14.75
N PHE A 114 53.79 -11.12 13.77
CA PHE A 114 54.45 -11.99 12.82
C PHE A 114 55.47 -11.25 11.96
N SER A 115 55.13 -10.04 11.49
CA SER A 115 56.03 -9.18 10.70
C SER A 115 57.25 -8.72 11.52
N GLU A 116 57.04 -8.37 12.79
CA GLU A 116 58.10 -8.04 13.73
C GLU A 116 59.05 -9.23 13.95
N ARG A 117 58.51 -10.44 14.14
CA ARG A 117 59.29 -11.68 14.28
C ARG A 117 60.12 -11.99 13.03
N LEU A 118 59.53 -11.87 11.83
CA LEU A 118 60.25 -12.05 10.56
C LEU A 118 61.41 -11.06 10.41
N THR A 119 61.17 -9.80 10.77
CA THR A 119 62.19 -8.75 10.70
C THR A 119 63.31 -9.01 11.69
N HIS A 120 62.99 -9.41 12.91
CA HIS A 120 63.96 -9.75 13.95
C HIS A 120 64.86 -10.91 13.52
N LEU A 121 64.26 -12.04 13.11
CA LEU A 121 64.99 -13.22 12.64
C LEU A 121 65.89 -12.93 11.44
N LYS A 122 65.45 -12.05 10.53
CA LYS A 122 66.27 -11.59 9.40
C LYS A 122 67.46 -10.72 9.84
N GLN A 123 67.30 -9.93 10.89
CA GLN A 123 68.34 -9.02 11.39
C GLN A 123 69.36 -9.72 12.30
N THR A 124 68.93 -10.69 13.09
CA THR A 124 69.80 -11.42 14.02
C THR A 124 70.55 -12.56 13.35
N GLU A 125 70.09 -13.02 12.16
CA GLU A 125 70.58 -14.22 11.48
C GLU A 125 70.54 -15.50 12.35
N ASP A 126 69.82 -15.45 13.47
CA ASP A 126 69.72 -16.51 14.48
C ASP A 126 68.54 -17.43 14.16
N LEU A 127 68.61 -18.04 12.97
CA LEU A 127 67.52 -18.80 12.38
C LEU A 127 67.79 -20.30 12.50
N VAL A 128 66.92 -21.02 13.21
CA VAL A 128 66.98 -22.49 13.30
C VAL A 128 65.79 -23.14 12.58
N GLU A 129 65.89 -24.45 12.30
CA GLU A 129 64.87 -25.20 11.57
C GLU A 129 63.50 -25.17 12.27
N ASP A 130 63.49 -25.12 13.61
CA ASP A 130 62.25 -25.01 14.37
C ASP A 130 61.55 -23.66 14.14
N ASP A 131 62.30 -22.57 13.99
CA ASP A 131 61.74 -21.26 13.65
C ASP A 131 61.09 -21.29 12.26
N LEU A 132 61.74 -21.90 11.27
CA LEU A 132 61.15 -22.05 9.93
C LEU A 132 59.84 -22.85 9.96
N LYS A 133 59.80 -23.90 10.77
CA LYS A 133 58.59 -24.70 10.97
C LYS A 133 57.48 -23.86 11.62
N GLN A 134 57.77 -23.16 12.70
CA GLN A 134 56.80 -22.28 13.38
C GLN A 134 56.30 -21.14 12.48
N LEU A 135 57.18 -20.53 11.67
CA LEU A 135 56.80 -19.48 10.72
C LEU A 135 55.84 -20.03 9.65
N LYS A 136 56.10 -21.25 9.15
CA LYS A 136 55.24 -21.92 8.16
C LYS A 136 53.86 -22.22 8.73
N ASP A 137 53.80 -22.74 9.96
CA ASP A 137 52.55 -23.05 10.65
C ASP A 137 51.74 -21.77 10.91
N THR A 138 52.40 -20.70 11.37
CA THR A 138 51.76 -19.39 11.59
C THR A 138 51.18 -18.80 10.29
N ILE A 139 51.89 -18.93 9.16
CA ILE A 139 51.37 -18.50 7.84
C ILE A 139 50.13 -19.30 7.44
N PHE A 140 50.12 -20.60 7.70
CA PHE A 140 48.98 -21.46 7.36
C PHE A 140 47.73 -21.07 8.17
N GLU A 141 47.89 -20.86 9.48
CA GLU A 141 46.80 -20.39 10.36
C GLU A 141 46.25 -19.03 9.93
N LEU A 142 47.12 -18.04 9.68
CA LEU A 142 46.70 -16.71 9.24
C LEU A 142 45.94 -16.77 7.90
N LYS A 143 46.38 -17.61 6.96
CA LYS A 143 45.67 -17.84 5.69
C LYS A 143 44.29 -18.46 5.91
N HIS A 144 44.19 -19.45 6.79
CA HIS A 144 42.93 -20.10 7.09
C HIS A 144 41.93 -19.11 7.72
N GLU A 145 42.38 -18.29 8.66
CA GLU A 145 41.53 -17.29 9.33
C GLU A 145 41.06 -16.21 8.34
N MET A 146 41.93 -15.76 7.43
CA MET A 146 41.53 -14.83 6.37
C MET A 146 40.44 -15.40 5.46
N ASN A 147 40.54 -16.69 5.11
CA ASN A 147 39.52 -17.34 4.28
C ASN A 147 38.17 -17.44 5.02
N GLN A 148 38.18 -17.81 6.30
CA GLN A 148 36.95 -17.84 7.12
C GLN A 148 36.32 -16.46 7.31
N MET A 149 37.11 -15.38 7.35
CA MET A 149 36.59 -14.02 7.46
C MET A 149 35.99 -13.47 6.16
N ASN A 150 36.32 -14.07 5.01
CA ASN A 150 35.82 -13.67 3.70
C ASN A 150 34.57 -14.47 3.28
N GLU A 151 34.17 -15.49 4.04
CA GLU A 151 32.89 -16.15 3.81
C GLU A 151 31.75 -15.22 4.25
N PRO A 152 30.75 -14.98 3.38
CA PRO A 152 29.60 -14.18 3.75
C PRO A 152 28.84 -14.89 4.87
N SER A 153 28.84 -14.29 6.06
CA SER A 153 27.98 -14.74 7.16
C SER A 153 26.53 -14.71 6.67
N SER A 154 25.87 -15.87 6.65
CA SER A 154 24.43 -15.92 6.47
C SER A 154 23.79 -15.23 7.66
N VAL A 155 23.12 -14.11 7.43
CA VAL A 155 22.31 -13.46 8.45
C VAL A 155 20.90 -14.00 8.30
N GLU A 156 20.46 -14.81 9.26
CA GLU A 156 19.05 -15.15 9.41
C GLU A 156 18.30 -13.92 9.89
N LEU A 157 17.39 -13.42 9.06
CA LEU A 157 16.50 -12.32 9.44
C LEU A 157 15.40 -12.92 10.34
N TYR A 158 15.49 -12.66 11.65
CA TYR A 158 14.39 -12.95 12.56
C TYR A 158 13.36 -11.83 12.43
N VAL A 159 12.25 -12.14 11.75
CA VAL A 159 11.04 -11.32 11.78
C VAL A 159 10.26 -11.75 13.00
N GLU A 160 10.24 -10.93 14.05
CA GLU A 160 9.29 -11.10 15.15
C GLU A 160 7.89 -10.95 14.56
N GLN A 161 7.18 -12.07 14.43
CA GLN A 161 5.74 -12.06 14.22
C GLN A 161 5.13 -11.67 15.57
N ASP A 162 4.61 -10.46 15.68
CA ASP A 162 3.82 -10.05 16.83
C ASP A 162 2.64 -11.04 16.97
N ASP A 163 2.60 -11.73 18.11
CA ASP A 163 1.49 -12.58 18.54
C ASP A 163 0.21 -11.74 18.68
N GLN A 164 -0.82 -12.23 17.98
CA GLN A 164 -2.27 -12.04 18.08
C GLN A 164 -2.85 -10.99 19.03
#